data_AF-A0A3B8W357-F1
#
_entry.id   AF-A0A3B8W357-F1
#
_cell.length_a   1.000
_cell.length_b   1.000
_cell.length_c   1.000
_cell.angle_alpha   90.00
_cell.angle_beta   90.00
_cell.angle_gamma   90.00
#
_symmetry.space_group_name_H-M   'P 1'
#
loop_
_entity.id
_entity.type
_entity.pdbx_description
1 polymer ?
#
loop_
_entity_poly.entity_id
_entity_poly.type
_entity_poly.pdbx_seq_one_letter_code
_entity_poly.pdbx_strand_id
1 'polypeptide(L)'
;KSAERNLLSEDVLRHNEACVKAQLERFLDFSQGSSGAEMVNNYDWFKDFKFLDFIRDVGKHITINYMMAKDSVQNRLESGLSFTEFTYQLVQGYDFYWLYQNKNCRLQMGGSDQWGNIVTGTE
;
A
#
# COMPACT_ATOMS: atom_id res chain seq x y z
N LYS A 1 9.05 18.66 -9.64
CA LYS A 1 7.61 18.97 -9.54
C LYS A 1 7.11 18.37 -8.23
N SER A 2 6.98 19.19 -7.18
CA SER A 2 6.55 18.77 -5.85
C SER A 2 5.24 19.50 -5.56
N ALA A 3 4.12 18.86 -5.87
CA ALA A 3 2.80 19.31 -5.48
C ALA A 3 2.17 18.12 -4.76
N GLU A 4 1.64 18.35 -3.57
CA GLU A 4 0.87 17.37 -2.80
C GLU A 4 -0.22 16.78 -3.71
N ARG A 5 -0.41 15.46 -3.65
CA ARG A 5 -1.34 14.78 -4.56
C ARG A 5 -2.77 15.23 -4.27
N ASN A 6 -3.51 15.59 -5.31
CA ASN A 6 -4.93 15.92 -5.18
C ASN A 6 -5.73 14.70 -4.71
N LEU A 7 -6.61 14.91 -3.74
CA LEU A 7 -7.58 13.90 -3.32
C LEU A 7 -8.62 13.70 -4.43
N LEU A 8 -8.86 12.44 -4.80
CA LEU A 8 -9.85 12.06 -5.82
C LEU A 8 -11.16 11.64 -5.15
N SER A 9 -12.28 11.87 -5.82
CA SER A 9 -13.58 11.34 -5.36
C SER A 9 -13.65 9.82 -5.52
N GLU A 10 -14.55 9.17 -4.78
CA GLU A 10 -14.76 7.73 -4.88
C GLU A 10 -15.14 7.30 -6.31
N ASP A 11 -16.02 8.04 -6.97
CA ASP A 11 -16.42 7.75 -8.36
C ASP A 11 -15.20 7.74 -9.31
N VAL A 12 -14.29 8.71 -9.16
CA VAL A 12 -13.06 8.77 -9.96
C VAL A 12 -12.13 7.61 -9.62
N LEU A 13 -12.02 7.24 -8.35
CA LEU A 13 -11.21 6.09 -7.92
C LEU A 13 -11.75 4.77 -8.51
N ARG A 14 -13.07 4.55 -8.46
CA ARG A 14 -13.72 3.35 -9.05
C ARG A 14 -13.56 3.30 -10.57
N HIS A 15 -13.68 4.45 -11.23
CA HIS A 15 -13.41 4.54 -12.66
C HIS A 15 -11.96 4.17 -12.99
N ASN A 16 -10.99 4.73 -12.25
CA ASN A 16 -9.57 4.45 -12.44
C ASN A 16 -9.24 2.98 -12.17
N GLU A 17 -9.81 2.40 -11.12
CA GLU A 17 -9.68 0.97 -10.78
C GLU A 17 -10.14 0.07 -11.94
N ALA A 18 -11.32 0.34 -12.52
CA ALA A 18 -11.84 -0.42 -13.66
C ALA A 18 -10.93 -0.29 -14.89
N CYS A 19 -10.41 0.91 -15.16
CA CYS A 19 -9.46 1.13 -16.25
C CYS A 19 -8.14 0.37 -16.05
N VAL A 20 -7.60 0.33 -14.83
CA VAL A 20 -6.40 -0.44 -14.49
C VAL A 20 -6.65 -1.94 -14.68
N LYS A 21 -7.80 -2.45 -14.22
CA LYS A 21 -8.19 -3.86 -14.42
C LYS A 21 -8.19 -4.25 -15.90
N ALA A 22 -8.84 -3.45 -16.74
CA ALA A 22 -8.92 -3.70 -18.19
C ALA A 22 -7.55 -3.68 -18.89
N GLN A 23 -6.56 -2.98 -18.33
CA GLN A 23 -5.18 -3.02 -18.81
C GLN A 23 -4.46 -4.30 -18.35
N LEU A 24 -4.63 -4.68 -17.08
CA LEU A 24 -4.03 -5.89 -16.50
C LEU A 24 -4.54 -7.18 -17.13
N GLU A 25 -5.81 -7.23 -17.55
CA GLU A 25 -6.42 -8.37 -18.28
C GLU A 25 -5.70 -8.71 -19.59
N ARG A 26 -4.85 -7.82 -20.11
CA ARG A 26 -4.00 -8.09 -21.29
C ARG A 26 -2.73 -8.87 -20.96
N PHE A 27 -2.34 -8.90 -19.69
CA PHE A 27 -1.07 -9.47 -19.21
C PHE A 27 -1.27 -10.63 -18.23
N LEU A 28 -2.43 -10.69 -17.57
CA LEU A 28 -2.75 -11.67 -16.53
C LEU A 28 -4.05 -12.39 -16.88
N ASP A 29 -4.13 -13.68 -16.57
CA ASP A 29 -5.34 -14.48 -16.73
C ASP A 29 -6.19 -14.43 -15.45
N PHE A 30 -7.39 -13.86 -15.55
CA PHE A 30 -8.37 -13.75 -14.45
C PHE A 30 -9.42 -14.88 -14.47
N SER A 31 -9.20 -15.93 -15.26
CA SER A 31 -10.10 -17.09 -15.29
C SER A 31 -10.15 -17.80 -13.92
N GLN A 32 -11.29 -18.41 -13.63
CA GLN A 32 -11.51 -19.11 -12.35
C GLN A 32 -10.61 -20.35 -12.26
N GLY A 33 -9.82 -20.45 -11.20
CA GLY A 33 -8.93 -21.59 -10.96
C GLY A 33 -7.88 -21.30 -9.89
N SER A 34 -7.10 -22.31 -9.50
CA SER A 34 -6.06 -22.19 -8.47
C SER A 34 -4.89 -21.28 -8.84
N SER A 35 -4.75 -20.92 -10.12
CA SER A 35 -3.70 -20.03 -10.65
C SER A 35 -4.25 -18.77 -11.31
N GLY A 36 -5.56 -18.53 -11.19
CA GLY A 36 -6.18 -17.31 -11.71
C GLY A 36 -5.69 -16.08 -10.94
N ALA A 37 -5.40 -15.01 -11.66
CA ALA A 37 -5.05 -13.73 -11.06
C ALA A 37 -6.24 -13.17 -10.27
N GLU A 38 -5.94 -12.59 -9.10
CA GLU A 38 -6.92 -11.86 -8.30
C GLU A 38 -6.52 -10.39 -8.25
N MET A 39 -7.45 -9.50 -8.62
CA MET A 39 -7.31 -8.07 -8.37
C MET A 39 -8.06 -7.75 -7.08
N VAL A 40 -7.34 -7.22 -6.10
CA VAL A 40 -7.86 -6.84 -4.79
C VAL A 40 -7.77 -5.34 -4.60
N ASN A 41 -8.64 -4.79 -3.75
CA ASN A 41 -8.65 -3.38 -3.41
C ASN A 41 -8.47 -3.21 -1.90
N ASN A 42 -7.40 -2.53 -1.48
CA ASN A 42 -7.10 -2.38 -0.06
C ASN A 42 -8.13 -1.55 0.72
N TYR A 43 -8.97 -0.80 0.01
CA TYR A 43 -10.17 -0.20 0.57
C TYR A 43 -11.04 -1.23 1.31
N ASP A 44 -11.09 -2.48 0.86
CA ASP A 44 -11.95 -3.51 1.43
C ASP A 44 -11.64 -3.84 2.90
N TRP A 45 -10.36 -3.78 3.29
CA TRP A 45 -9.95 -3.99 4.69
C TRP A 45 -9.72 -2.68 5.45
N PHE A 46 -9.49 -1.56 4.77
CA PHE A 46 -9.30 -0.27 5.44
C PHE A 46 -10.57 0.53 5.70
N LYS A 47 -11.66 0.33 4.94
CA LYS A 47 -12.89 1.15 5.06
C LYS A 47 -13.48 1.18 6.48
N ASP A 48 -13.33 0.08 7.22
CA ASP A 48 -13.83 -0.07 8.59
C ASP A 48 -12.70 -0.01 9.65
N PHE A 49 -11.45 0.20 9.21
CA PHE A 49 -10.28 0.22 10.09
C PHE A 49 -10.09 1.61 10.71
N LYS A 50 -10.54 1.74 11.97
CA LYS A 50 -10.48 3.02 12.67
C LYS A 50 -9.06 3.42 12.98
N PHE A 51 -8.80 4.72 13.01
CA PHE A 51 -7.48 5.27 13.31
C PHE A 51 -6.88 4.75 14.63
N LEU A 52 -7.68 4.65 15.70
CA LEU A 52 -7.21 4.12 16.99
C LEU A 52 -6.81 2.65 16.93
N ASP A 53 -7.54 1.84 16.15
CA ASP A 53 -7.19 0.45 15.94
C ASP A 53 -5.91 0.36 15.08
N PHE A 54 -5.78 1.19 14.04
CA PHE A 54 -4.59 1.22 13.18
C PHE A 54 -3.31 1.54 13.96
N ILE A 55 -3.30 2.60 14.79
CA ILE A 55 -2.11 2.94 15.58
C ILE A 55 -1.79 1.87 16.63
N ARG A 56 -2.80 1.17 17.17
CA ARG A 56 -2.62 0.11 18.16
C ARG A 56 -2.12 -1.18 17.52
N ASP A 57 -2.67 -1.56 16.37
CA ASP A 57 -2.47 -2.88 15.78
C ASP A 57 -1.34 -2.87 14.74
N VAL A 58 -1.04 -1.72 14.14
CA VAL A 58 0.05 -1.53 13.17
C VAL A 58 1.14 -0.63 13.76
N GLY A 59 0.76 0.57 14.20
CA GLY A 59 1.72 1.61 14.62
C GLY A 59 2.66 1.19 15.76
N LYS A 60 2.21 0.34 16.69
CA LYS A 60 3.05 -0.11 17.82
C LYS A 60 4.27 -0.97 17.42
N HIS A 61 4.24 -1.56 16.22
CA HIS A 61 5.26 -2.51 15.78
C HIS A 61 6.44 -1.83 15.11
N ILE A 62 6.26 -0.59 14.63
CA ILE A 62 7.25 0.11 13.81
C ILE A 62 7.65 1.39 14.52
N THR A 63 8.96 1.55 14.75
CA THR A 63 9.49 2.75 15.39
C THR A 63 9.63 3.91 14.40
N ILE A 64 9.56 5.14 14.90
CA ILE A 64 9.83 6.34 14.08
C ILE A 64 11.24 6.28 13.48
N ASN A 65 12.25 5.85 14.25
CA ASN A 65 13.63 5.75 13.74
C ASN A 65 13.73 4.80 12.54
N TYR A 66 13.01 3.68 12.56
CA TYR A 66 12.94 2.77 11.42
C TYR A 66 12.31 3.45 10.19
N MET A 67 11.17 4.12 10.38
CA MET A 67 10.47 4.83 9.31
C MET A 67 11.34 5.93 8.68
N MET A 68 12.13 6.61 9.51
CA MET A 68 13.03 7.69 9.12
C MET A 68 14.30 7.20 8.42
N ALA A 69 14.67 5.93 8.58
CA ALA A 69 15.84 5.34 7.93
C ALA A 69 15.58 4.96 6.46
N LYS A 70 14.33 5.04 5.98
CA LYS A 70 13.99 4.73 4.59
C LYS A 70 14.43 5.85 3.66
N ASP A 71 15.09 5.51 2.55
CA ASP A 71 15.54 6.47 1.54
C ASP A 71 14.40 7.36 1.01
N SER A 72 13.19 6.80 0.87
CA SER A 72 11.99 7.51 0.43
C SER A 72 11.57 8.64 1.38
N VAL A 73 11.87 8.50 2.68
CA VAL A 73 11.59 9.49 3.72
C VAL A 73 12.76 10.46 3.89
N GLN A 74 14.00 9.95 3.95
CA GLN A 74 15.20 10.78 4.14
C GLN A 74 15.33 11.86 3.07
N ASN A 75 15.12 11.49 1.80
CA ASN A 75 15.22 12.42 0.68
C ASN A 75 14.17 13.55 0.71
N ARG A 76 13.09 13.37 1.49
CA ARG A 76 11.97 14.30 1.56
C ARG A 76 11.87 15.07 2.86
N LEU A 77 12.61 14.66 3.88
CA LEU A 77 12.50 15.26 5.21
C LEU A 77 12.82 16.77 5.19
N GLU A 78 13.87 17.17 4.48
CA GLU A 78 14.28 18.57 4.36
C GLU A 78 13.36 19.41 3.45
N SER A 79 12.72 18.77 2.46
CA SER A 79 11.85 19.44 1.49
C SER A 79 10.39 19.52 1.93
N GLY A 80 10.03 18.88 3.04
CA GLY A 80 8.68 18.77 3.53
C GLY A 80 8.03 17.44 3.14
N LEU A 81 7.57 16.73 4.18
CA LEU A 81 6.83 15.48 4.07
C LEU A 81 5.59 15.59 4.97
N SER A 82 4.40 15.37 4.41
CA SER A 82 3.18 15.39 5.22
C SER A 82 3.09 14.13 6.09
N PHE A 83 2.33 14.19 7.18
CA PHE A 83 2.08 13.01 8.03
C PHE A 83 1.46 11.86 7.22
N THR A 84 0.53 12.17 6.30
CA THR A 84 -0.09 11.19 5.41
C THR A 84 0.96 10.47 4.57
N GLU A 85 1.90 11.21 3.96
CA GLU A 85 2.99 10.62 3.17
C GLU A 85 3.95 9.80 4.04
N PHE A 86 4.26 10.27 5.25
CA PHE A 86 5.11 9.54 6.20
C PHE A 86 4.49 8.20 6.63
N THR A 87 3.17 8.19 6.90
CA THR A 87 2.43 6.99 7.33
C THR A 87 2.15 5.99 6.21
N TYR A 88 2.32 6.36 4.94
CA TYR A 88 1.99 5.49 3.81
C TYR A 88 2.72 4.14 3.86
N GLN A 89 3.97 4.12 4.33
CA GLN A 89 4.73 2.87 4.49
C GLN A 89 4.07 1.87 5.46
N LEU A 90 3.33 2.35 6.47
CA LEU A 90 2.62 1.48 7.42
C LEU A 90 1.35 0.90 6.78
N VAL A 91 0.65 1.71 5.97
CA VAL A 91 -0.53 1.28 5.21
C VAL A 91 -0.13 0.17 4.23
N GLN A 92 0.94 0.38 3.44
CA GLN A 92 1.44 -0.61 2.49
C GLN A 92 2.03 -1.85 3.19
N GLY A 93 2.68 -1.69 4.34
CA GLY A 93 3.14 -2.82 5.15
C GLY A 93 1.98 -3.68 5.64
N TYR A 94 0.90 -3.04 6.09
CA TYR A 94 -0.30 -3.75 6.53
C TYR A 94 -1.02 -4.47 5.38
N ASP A 95 -1.02 -3.92 4.15
CA ASP A 95 -1.55 -4.62 2.97
C ASP A 95 -0.88 -5.98 2.81
N PHE A 96 0.44 -6.04 2.94
CA PHE A 96 1.16 -7.31 2.80
C PHE A 96 0.85 -8.28 3.95
N TYR A 97 0.77 -7.80 5.19
CA TYR A 97 0.32 -8.60 6.33
C TYR A 97 -1.08 -9.18 6.11
N TRP A 98 -2.05 -8.35 5.69
CA TRP A 98 -3.41 -8.78 5.45
C TRP A 98 -3.46 -9.84 4.35
N LEU A 99 -2.75 -9.63 3.23
CA LEU A 99 -2.66 -10.60 2.13
C LEU A 99 -1.96 -11.90 2.55
N TYR A 100 -0.94 -11.82 3.40
CA TYR A 100 -0.27 -12.98 3.95
C TYR A 100 -1.22 -13.84 4.79
N GLN A 101 -2.02 -13.21 5.65
CA GLN A 101 -2.96 -13.88 6.55
C GLN A 101 -4.19 -14.43 5.81
N ASN A 102 -4.76 -13.65 4.88
CA ASN A 102 -6.07 -13.95 4.29
C ASN A 102 -5.98 -14.63 2.91
N LYS A 103 -4.87 -14.45 2.20
CA LYS A 103 -4.70 -14.90 0.80
C LYS A 103 -3.48 -15.80 0.60
N ASN A 104 -2.77 -16.16 1.67
CA ASN A 104 -1.53 -16.95 1.60
C ASN A 104 -0.48 -16.29 0.68
N CYS A 105 -0.47 -14.95 0.59
CA CYS A 105 0.54 -14.23 -0.18
C CYS A 105 1.89 -14.36 0.53
N ARG A 106 2.92 -14.80 -0.21
CA ARG A 106 4.27 -15.06 0.33
C ARG A 106 5.37 -14.21 -0.29
N LEU A 107 5.06 -13.50 -1.37
CA LEU A 107 6.01 -12.66 -2.10
C LEU A 107 5.32 -11.39 -2.57
N GLN A 108 5.93 -10.25 -2.29
CA GLN A 108 5.57 -8.96 -2.85
C GLN A 108 6.69 -8.48 -3.76
N MET A 109 6.32 -7.98 -4.94
CA MET A 109 7.26 -7.44 -5.93
C MET A 109 6.88 -6.00 -6.28
N GLY A 110 7.87 -5.18 -6.61
CA GLY A 110 7.67 -3.79 -7.01
C GLY A 110 8.94 -3.19 -7.63
N GLY A 111 8.84 -1.93 -8.08
CA GLY A 111 10.00 -1.17 -8.55
C GLY A 111 11.03 -0.92 -7.45
N SER A 112 12.24 -0.48 -7.82
CA SER A 112 13.31 -0.19 -6.86
C SER A 112 12.92 0.88 -5.83
N ASP A 113 12.05 1.82 -6.22
CA ASP A 113 11.50 2.86 -5.35
C ASP A 113 10.54 2.31 -4.28
N GLN A 114 10.01 1.09 -4.44
CA GLN A 114 9.10 0.44 -3.50
C GLN A 114 9.80 -0.39 -2.43
N TRP A 115 11.11 -0.63 -2.57
CA TRP A 115 11.88 -1.51 -1.67
C TRP A 115 11.67 -1.19 -0.20
N GLY A 116 11.73 0.10 0.17
CA GLY A 116 11.55 0.54 1.54
C GLY A 116 10.21 0.11 2.14
N ASN A 117 9.12 0.22 1.38
CA ASN A 117 7.78 -0.13 1.84
C ASN A 117 7.53 -1.64 1.82
N ILE A 118 8.09 -2.36 0.85
CA ILE A 118 7.99 -3.83 0.79
C ILE A 118 8.62 -4.46 2.03
N VAL A 119 9.82 -4.01 2.42
CA VAL A 119 10.51 -4.51 3.62
C VAL A 119 9.73 -4.16 4.88
N THR A 120 9.05 -3.02 4.95
CA THR A 120 8.20 -2.68 6.11
C THR A 120 7.07 -3.69 6.32
N GLY A 121 6.56 -4.35 5.27
CA GLY A 121 5.56 -5.41 5.41
C GLY A 121 6.13 -6.75 5.91
N THR A 122 7.45 -6.92 5.92
CA THR A 122 8.13 -8.13 6.42
C THR A 122 8.66 -8.00 7.85
N GLU A 123 8.68 -6.80 8.41
CA GLU A 123 9.00 -6.56 9.83
C GLU A 123 7.79 -6.84 10.73
#